data_AF-A0A183PEC4-F1
#
_entry.id   AF-A0A183PEC4-F1
#
_cell.length_a   1.000
_cell.length_b   1.000
_cell.length_c   1.000
_cell.angle_alpha   90.00
_cell.angle_beta   90.00
_cell.angle_gamma   90.00
#
_symmetry.space_group_name_H-M   'P 1'
#
loop_
_entity.id
_entity.type
_entity.pdbx_description
1 polymer ?
#
loop_
_entity_poly.entity_id
_entity_poly.type
_entity_poly.pdbx_seq_one_letter_code
_entity_poly.pdbx_strand_id
1 'polypeptide(L)'
;MEDPPRGVGKLSKPMVLMGSIILKGQTAIAHPNNAPDCTSKQSLILPSDLKDELKITYTYSVTFEEDLTRKWSSRWDYILDTMPQSNIQWLSILNSCVLTLFLSGLLATILLRTLRRDIARYTELESATAVQEESGWKLVHGDVFRPPNWGMLFSVVVGSGVQIFQMLLVTLFFACLGFLSPANRGALMTCALAVFACLGASSGYASARIYKFFGGLRWKTNVILTATVCPALVFSMFLILNVALWILDSATATPFGTIVALLALWLCVSLPLCFLGAFFGFRKPVFETPVRTNQIPRQIPYQSLYSKPLTAFFIGGLLPGQHTSHRKLINVCKLVTPTITTEQ
;
A
#
# COMPACT_ATOMS: atom_id res chain seq x y z
N MET A 1 8.84 55.80 -2.56
CA MET A 1 10.20 55.28 -2.33
C MET A 1 10.13 54.63 -0.95
N GLU A 2 9.66 53.39 -0.91
CA GLU A 2 9.57 52.60 0.32
C GLU A 2 10.51 51.40 0.15
N ASP A 3 11.39 51.22 1.12
CA ASP A 3 12.33 50.09 1.17
C ASP A 3 11.56 48.76 1.16
N PRO A 4 12.02 47.74 0.40
CA PRO A 4 11.45 46.40 0.50
C PRO A 4 11.71 45.86 1.92
N PRO A 5 10.70 45.26 2.58
CA PRO A 5 10.81 44.88 3.97
C PRO A 5 11.88 43.80 4.18
N ARG A 6 12.88 44.11 5.00
CA ARG A 6 13.75 43.13 5.67
C ARG A 6 13.03 42.67 6.93
N GLY A 7 12.48 41.46 6.92
CA GLY A 7 11.64 40.97 8.00
C GLY A 7 12.40 40.52 9.25
N VAL A 8 12.05 41.08 10.41
CA VAL A 8 11.83 40.31 11.65
C VAL A 8 10.54 40.84 12.28
N GLY A 9 9.42 40.13 12.05
CA GLY A 9 8.11 40.47 12.61
C GLY A 9 7.65 39.43 13.62
N LYS A 10 7.33 39.85 14.85
CA LYS A 10 6.55 39.05 15.81
C LYS A 10 5.07 39.15 15.47
N LEU A 11 4.45 38.03 15.11
CA LEU A 11 3.00 37.90 14.93
C LEU A 11 2.34 37.50 16.27
N SER A 12 1.45 38.35 16.78
CA SER A 12 0.77 38.18 18.09
C SER A 12 -0.54 37.39 18.04
N LYS A 13 -1.00 36.91 16.87
CA LYS A 13 -2.13 35.97 16.74
C LYS A 13 -1.89 35.08 15.52
N PRO A 14 -2.26 33.79 15.55
CA PRO A 14 -2.10 32.92 14.39
C PRO A 14 -3.15 33.29 13.32
N MET A 15 -2.88 34.35 12.54
CA MET A 15 -3.61 34.65 11.32
C MET A 15 -2.85 34.00 10.16
N VAL A 16 -3.37 32.88 9.67
CA VAL A 16 -2.82 32.20 8.48
C VAL A 16 -3.29 32.97 7.25
N LEU A 17 -2.54 34.00 6.87
CA LEU A 17 -2.68 34.67 5.58
C LEU A 17 -2.04 33.80 4.51
N MET A 18 -2.85 33.29 3.59
CA MET A 18 -2.34 32.82 2.31
C MET A 18 -2.87 33.73 1.21
N GLY A 19 -2.05 34.02 0.20
CA GLY A 19 -2.44 34.80 -0.99
C GLY A 19 -2.58 33.93 -2.24
N SER A 20 -3.20 34.46 -3.29
CA SER A 20 -2.97 33.99 -4.66
C SER A 20 -1.67 34.64 -5.15
N ILE A 21 -0.73 33.88 -5.71
CA ILE A 21 0.49 34.47 -6.28
C ILE A 21 0.14 34.98 -7.68
N ILE A 22 -0.17 36.27 -7.79
CA ILE A 22 -0.25 36.93 -9.09
C ILE A 22 1.20 37.26 -9.48
N LEU A 23 1.79 36.43 -10.34
CA LEU A 23 3.10 36.69 -10.94
C LEU A 23 2.96 37.89 -11.89
N LYS A 24 3.13 39.11 -11.39
CA LYS A 24 3.38 40.28 -12.24
C LYS A 24 4.76 40.10 -12.88
N GLY A 25 4.77 39.67 -14.15
CA GLY A 25 5.91 39.69 -15.07
C GLY A 25 7.26 39.26 -14.47
N GLN A 26 7.62 37.99 -14.64
CA GLN A 26 8.98 37.54 -14.32
C GLN A 26 9.97 38.29 -15.23
N THR A 27 10.77 39.17 -14.63
CA THR A 27 11.91 39.79 -15.32
C THR A 27 13.16 39.36 -14.58
N ALA A 28 14.02 38.60 -15.26
CA ALA A 28 15.31 38.20 -14.72
C ALA A 28 16.25 39.42 -14.84
N ILE A 29 16.46 40.13 -13.73
CA ILE A 29 17.28 41.35 -13.68
C ILE A 29 18.68 40.99 -13.18
N ALA A 30 19.72 41.53 -13.82
CA ALA A 30 21.09 41.44 -13.35
C ALA A 30 21.32 42.39 -12.18
N HIS A 31 21.72 41.84 -11.04
CA HIS A 31 22.07 42.58 -9.83
C HIS A 31 23.60 42.75 -9.75
N PRO A 32 24.16 43.95 -10.04
CA PRO A 32 25.59 44.18 -9.90
C PRO A 32 25.99 44.07 -8.42
N ASN A 33 27.10 43.35 -8.16
CA ASN A 33 27.70 43.15 -6.82
C ASN A 33 26.95 42.25 -5.82
N ASN A 34 26.08 41.33 -6.28
CA ASN A 34 25.28 40.46 -5.39
C ASN A 34 24.43 41.22 -4.34
N ALA A 35 24.19 42.51 -4.57
CA ALA A 35 23.31 43.33 -3.77
C ALA A 35 21.96 43.49 -4.51
N PRO A 36 20.81 43.38 -3.82
CA PRO A 36 19.52 43.52 -4.46
C PRO A 36 19.28 44.96 -4.93
N ASP A 37 19.57 45.21 -6.20
CA ASP A 37 19.26 46.47 -6.90
C ASP A 37 18.11 46.26 -7.88
N CYS A 38 16.92 46.74 -7.51
CA CYS A 38 15.70 46.64 -8.31
C CYS A 38 15.53 47.81 -9.31
N THR A 39 16.49 48.72 -9.38
CA THR A 39 16.47 49.91 -10.26
C THR A 39 17.10 49.63 -11.63
N SER A 40 17.99 48.64 -11.68
CA SER A 40 18.56 48.07 -12.91
C SER A 40 17.49 47.42 -13.79
N LYS A 41 17.51 47.68 -15.11
CA LYS A 41 16.67 46.99 -16.11
C LYS A 41 17.47 46.03 -16.99
N GLN A 42 18.73 45.76 -16.66
CA GLN A 42 19.57 44.89 -17.45
C GLN A 42 19.15 43.43 -17.24
N SER A 43 18.91 42.70 -18.34
CA SER A 43 18.53 41.28 -18.25
C SER A 43 19.67 40.43 -17.71
N LEU A 44 19.37 39.49 -16.82
CA LEU A 44 20.31 38.47 -16.35
C LEU A 44 20.57 37.48 -17.49
N ILE A 45 21.81 37.45 -17.99
CA ILE A 45 22.26 36.50 -19.01
C ILE A 45 23.07 35.42 -18.30
N LEU A 46 22.62 34.17 -18.40
CA LEU A 46 23.40 33.04 -17.88
C LEU A 46 24.51 32.68 -18.89
N PRO A 47 25.77 32.56 -18.45
CA PRO A 47 26.84 32.08 -19.32
C PRO A 47 26.58 30.63 -19.74
N SER A 48 26.84 30.31 -21.01
CA SER A 48 26.61 28.98 -21.60
C SER A 48 27.49 27.88 -21.01
N ASP A 49 28.66 28.25 -20.49
CA ASP A 49 29.65 27.36 -19.87
C ASP A 49 29.76 27.65 -18.36
N LEU A 50 28.99 26.92 -17.53
CA LEU A 50 29.12 26.98 -16.08
C LEU A 50 30.27 26.05 -15.63
N LYS A 51 31.42 26.64 -15.29
CA LYS A 51 32.55 25.90 -14.67
C LYS A 51 32.54 25.96 -13.14
N ASP A 52 31.90 26.97 -12.55
CA ASP A 52 31.84 27.22 -11.10
C ASP A 52 30.38 27.43 -10.61
N GLU A 53 30.15 27.34 -9.29
CA GLU A 53 28.85 27.61 -8.66
C GLU A 53 28.36 29.05 -8.91
N LEU A 54 27.25 29.19 -9.65
CA LEU A 54 26.61 30.49 -9.91
C LEU A 54 25.69 30.88 -8.75
N LYS A 55 26.08 31.92 -7.99
CA LYS A 55 25.23 32.50 -6.95
C LYS A 55 24.26 33.52 -7.56
N ILE A 56 22.97 33.18 -7.60
CA ILE A 56 21.91 34.07 -8.08
C ILE A 56 21.25 34.75 -6.88
N THR A 57 21.30 36.08 -6.84
CA THR A 57 20.55 36.87 -5.87
C THR A 57 19.13 37.05 -6.39
N TYR A 58 18.14 36.64 -5.62
CA TYR A 58 16.72 36.82 -5.97
C TYR A 58 16.03 37.68 -4.91
N THR A 59 15.08 38.49 -5.37
CA THR A 59 14.15 39.21 -4.49
C THR A 59 12.73 38.94 -4.96
N TYR A 60 11.80 39.01 -4.03
CA TYR A 60 10.38 38.87 -4.34
C TYR A 60 9.61 39.95 -3.60
N SER A 61 8.64 40.56 -4.28
CA SER A 61 7.69 41.48 -3.66
C SER A 61 6.35 40.77 -3.51
N VAL A 62 5.77 40.79 -2.31
CA VAL A 62 4.43 40.28 -2.07
C VAL A 62 3.52 41.46 -1.75
N THR A 63 2.47 41.63 -2.55
CA THR A 63 1.36 42.54 -2.25
C THR A 63 0.18 41.70 -1.78
N PHE A 64 -0.30 41.94 -0.57
CA PHE A 64 -1.49 41.29 -0.03
C PHE A 64 -2.70 42.15 -0.34
N GLU A 65 -3.64 41.62 -1.10
CA GLU A 65 -4.95 42.23 -1.33
C GLU A 65 -6.02 41.37 -0.65
N GLU A 66 -6.89 42.01 0.13
CA GLU A 66 -7.98 41.32 0.82
C GLU A 66 -9.15 41.10 -0.14
N ASP A 67 -9.61 39.85 -0.25
CA ASP A 67 -10.79 39.49 -1.02
C ASP A 67 -11.82 38.82 -0.10
N LEU A 68 -12.90 39.56 0.19
CA LEU A 68 -14.01 39.12 1.04
C LEU A 68 -15.07 38.31 0.29
N THR A 69 -15.00 38.25 -1.05
CA THR A 69 -16.00 37.56 -1.87
C THR A 69 -15.80 36.04 -1.85
N ARG A 70 -14.57 35.58 -1.66
CA ARG A 70 -14.20 34.16 -1.74
C ARG A 70 -14.21 33.52 -0.36
N LYS A 71 -15.08 32.53 -0.17
CA LYS A 71 -15.09 31.70 1.05
C LYS A 71 -13.80 30.88 1.14
N TRP A 72 -13.30 30.68 2.37
CA TRP A 72 -12.11 29.88 2.64
C TRP A 72 -12.13 28.48 1.98
N SER A 73 -13.30 27.84 1.96
CA SER A 73 -13.49 26.50 1.37
C SER A 73 -13.27 26.45 -0.14
N SER A 74 -13.56 27.52 -0.89
CA SER A 74 -13.47 27.58 -2.36
C SER A 74 -12.19 28.26 -2.87
N ARG A 75 -11.23 28.47 -1.97
CA ARG A 75 -9.98 29.17 -2.25
C ARG A 75 -9.08 28.41 -3.23
N TRP A 76 -9.02 27.09 -3.10
CA TRP A 76 -8.16 26.24 -3.92
C TRP A 76 -8.76 25.91 -5.28
N ASP A 77 -10.05 26.19 -5.47
CA ASP A 77 -10.79 25.86 -6.69
C ASP A 77 -10.14 26.47 -7.93
N TYR A 78 -9.59 27.69 -7.85
CA TYR A 78 -8.89 28.30 -8.99
C TYR A 78 -7.60 27.55 -9.36
N ILE A 79 -6.85 27.03 -8.37
CA ILE A 79 -5.62 26.25 -8.65
C ILE A 79 -5.98 24.87 -9.20
N LEU A 80 -7.08 24.28 -8.71
CA LEU A 80 -7.60 23.02 -9.21
C LEU A 80 -8.16 23.16 -10.63
N ASP A 81 -8.88 24.25 -10.92
CA ASP A 81 -9.46 24.55 -12.25
C ASP A 81 -8.40 24.98 -13.27
N THR A 82 -7.31 25.62 -12.83
CA THR A 82 -6.22 26.05 -13.73
C THR A 82 -5.20 24.95 -14.03
N MET A 83 -5.29 23.79 -13.36
CA MET A 83 -4.50 22.62 -13.74
C MET A 83 -4.93 22.19 -15.15
N PRO A 84 -4.06 22.32 -16.17
CA PRO A 84 -4.43 22.03 -17.55
C PRO A 84 -4.75 20.53 -17.65
N GLN A 85 -6.04 20.24 -17.78
CA GLN A 85 -6.62 18.92 -18.02
C GLN A 85 -6.46 17.88 -16.89
N SER A 86 -7.24 18.04 -15.82
CA SER A 86 -7.88 16.87 -15.20
C SER A 86 -9.34 16.76 -15.63
N ASN A 87 -9.62 16.87 -16.93
CA ASN A 87 -10.81 16.20 -17.46
C ASN A 87 -10.63 14.74 -17.05
N ILE A 88 -11.43 14.28 -16.09
CA ILE A 88 -11.50 12.86 -15.72
C ILE A 88 -11.54 12.12 -17.05
N GLN A 89 -10.53 11.29 -17.30
CA GLN A 89 -10.43 10.53 -18.54
C GLN A 89 -11.49 9.42 -18.48
N TRP A 90 -12.77 9.81 -18.53
CA TRP A 90 -13.90 8.92 -18.43
C TRP A 90 -13.80 7.81 -19.48
N LEU A 91 -13.22 8.11 -20.65
CA LEU A 91 -12.89 7.12 -21.67
C LEU A 91 -11.85 6.09 -21.20
N SER A 92 -10.80 6.50 -20.48
CA SER A 92 -9.80 5.59 -19.90
C SER A 92 -10.39 4.76 -18.77
N ILE A 93 -11.20 5.37 -17.91
CA ILE A 93 -11.90 4.67 -16.81
C ILE A 93 -12.88 3.65 -17.38
N LEU A 94 -13.73 4.06 -18.33
CA LEU A 94 -14.69 3.18 -18.99
C LEU A 94 -13.98 2.05 -19.73
N ASN A 95 -12.91 2.35 -20.48
CA ASN A 95 -12.11 1.33 -21.16
C ASN A 95 -11.51 0.32 -20.16
N SER A 96 -10.99 0.78 -19.02
CA SER A 96 -10.48 -0.10 -17.97
C SER A 96 -11.58 -0.94 -17.32
N CYS A 97 -12.77 -0.37 -17.10
CA CYS A 97 -13.92 -1.08 -16.54
C CYS A 97 -14.43 -2.15 -17.51
N VAL A 98 -14.58 -1.83 -18.79
CA VAL A 98 -15.00 -2.77 -19.84
C VAL A 98 -13.98 -3.90 -19.96
N LEU A 99 -12.68 -3.58 -20.01
CA LEU A 99 -11.62 -4.58 -20.05
C LEU A 99 -11.64 -5.49 -18.81
N THR A 100 -11.79 -4.92 -17.62
CA THR A 100 -11.84 -5.68 -16.36
C THR A 100 -13.06 -6.59 -16.31
N LEU A 101 -14.24 -6.10 -16.68
CA LEU A 101 -15.46 -6.92 -16.76
C LEU A 101 -15.31 -8.03 -17.80
N PHE A 102 -14.77 -7.73 -18.98
CA PHE A 102 -14.52 -8.72 -20.02
C PHE A 102 -13.53 -9.80 -19.57
N LEU A 103 -12.40 -9.41 -18.96
CA LEU A 103 -11.44 -10.37 -18.39
C LEU A 103 -12.06 -11.20 -17.27
N SER A 104 -12.85 -10.59 -16.38
CA SER A 104 -13.55 -11.31 -15.32
C SER A 104 -14.57 -12.30 -15.87
N GLY A 105 -15.29 -11.95 -16.94
CA GLY A 105 -16.23 -12.83 -17.64
C GLY A 105 -15.52 -13.98 -18.34
N LEU A 106 -14.39 -13.71 -19.01
CA LEU A 106 -13.56 -14.75 -19.62
C LEU A 106 -13.05 -15.73 -18.55
N LEU A 107 -12.50 -15.22 -17.45
CA LEU A 107 -12.04 -16.06 -16.32
C LEU A 107 -13.20 -16.86 -15.72
N ALA A 108 -14.37 -16.25 -15.51
CA ALA A 108 -15.55 -16.92 -14.99
C ALA A 108 -16.05 -18.03 -15.93
N THR A 109 -16.09 -17.79 -17.25
CA THR A 109 -16.48 -18.82 -18.22
C THR A 109 -15.47 -19.97 -18.29
N ILE A 110 -14.16 -19.68 -18.19
CA ILE A 110 -13.12 -20.70 -18.09
C ILE A 110 -13.33 -21.51 -16.82
N LEU A 111 -13.47 -20.85 -15.66
CA LEU A 111 -13.69 -21.51 -14.36
C LEU A 111 -14.95 -22.37 -14.35
N LEU A 112 -16.07 -21.86 -14.90
CA LEU A 112 -17.32 -22.61 -15.00
C LEU A 112 -17.19 -23.79 -15.96
N ARG A 113 -16.48 -23.63 -17.10
CA ARG A 113 -16.23 -24.74 -18.02
C ARG A 113 -15.34 -25.82 -17.38
N THR A 114 -14.27 -25.44 -16.69
CA THR A 114 -13.40 -26.39 -15.99
C THR A 114 -14.16 -27.08 -14.87
N LEU A 115 -14.91 -26.34 -14.06
CA LEU A 115 -15.70 -26.90 -12.96
C LEU A 115 -16.80 -27.84 -13.45
N ARG A 116 -17.55 -27.46 -14.51
CA ARG A 116 -18.56 -28.34 -15.11
C ARG A 116 -17.94 -29.61 -15.70
N ARG A 117 -16.81 -29.49 -16.40
CA ARG A 117 -16.08 -30.63 -16.97
C ARG A 117 -15.55 -31.55 -15.86
N ASP A 118 -15.01 -30.97 -14.79
CA ASP A 118 -14.50 -31.72 -13.65
C ASP A 118 -15.65 -32.44 -12.92
N ILE A 119 -16.78 -31.77 -12.65
CA ILE A 119 -17.97 -32.40 -12.06
C ILE A 119 -18.50 -33.55 -12.92
N ALA A 120 -18.69 -33.33 -14.24
CA ALA A 120 -19.19 -34.37 -15.14
C ALA A 120 -18.27 -35.61 -15.15
N ARG A 121 -16.94 -35.38 -15.18
CA ARG A 121 -15.95 -36.44 -15.04
C ARG A 121 -16.05 -37.17 -13.69
N TYR A 122 -16.29 -36.45 -12.59
CA TYR A 122 -16.47 -37.08 -11.27
C TYR A 122 -17.72 -37.96 -11.22
N THR A 123 -18.84 -37.52 -11.81
CA THR A 123 -20.10 -38.29 -11.84
C THR A 123 -19.97 -39.58 -12.65
N GLU A 124 -19.27 -39.54 -13.79
CA GLU A 124 -18.98 -40.74 -14.59
C GLU A 124 -18.09 -41.74 -13.84
N LEU A 125 -17.03 -41.27 -13.18
CA LEU A 125 -16.12 -42.10 -12.36
C LEU A 125 -16.81 -42.72 -11.14
N GLU A 126 -17.78 -42.04 -10.53
CA GLU A 126 -18.54 -42.58 -9.38
C GLU A 126 -19.43 -43.78 -9.76
N SER A 127 -19.87 -43.84 -11.03
CA SER A 127 -20.67 -44.97 -11.55
C SER A 127 -19.86 -46.22 -11.91
N ALA A 128 -18.53 -46.10 -12.06
CA ALA A 128 -17.61 -47.21 -12.30
C ALA A 128 -16.97 -47.62 -10.95
N THR A 129 -17.54 -48.63 -10.31
CA THR A 129 -17.25 -49.09 -8.94
C THR A 129 -15.76 -49.18 -8.53
N ALA A 130 -15.49 -48.78 -7.29
CA ALA A 130 -14.46 -49.31 -6.37
C ALA A 130 -12.95 -49.10 -6.68
N VAL A 131 -12.57 -48.19 -7.57
CA VAL A 131 -11.15 -47.76 -7.73
C VAL A 131 -10.86 -46.41 -7.00
N GLN A 132 -11.84 -45.93 -6.22
CA GLN A 132 -11.87 -44.59 -5.63
C GLN A 132 -11.09 -44.48 -4.30
N GLU A 133 -9.92 -45.10 -4.18
CA GLU A 133 -8.93 -44.60 -3.22
C GLU A 133 -8.21 -43.43 -3.91
N GLU A 134 -8.28 -42.24 -3.31
CA GLU A 134 -7.31 -41.16 -3.55
C GLU A 134 -7.48 -40.17 -4.75
N SER A 135 -8.68 -39.59 -4.94
CA SER A 135 -8.77 -38.39 -5.82
C SER A 135 -8.39 -37.08 -5.09
N GLY A 136 -7.41 -36.35 -5.64
CA GLY A 136 -6.58 -35.32 -4.99
C GLY A 136 -7.28 -34.27 -4.10
N TRP A 137 -8.37 -33.61 -4.52
CA TRP A 137 -9.02 -32.60 -3.65
C TRP A 137 -9.72 -33.24 -2.43
N LYS A 138 -10.27 -34.45 -2.60
CA LYS A 138 -10.84 -35.25 -1.52
C LYS A 138 -9.75 -35.83 -0.61
N LEU A 139 -8.50 -35.93 -1.05
CA LEU A 139 -7.37 -36.23 -0.16
C LEU A 139 -6.93 -35.00 0.64
N VAL A 140 -6.95 -33.83 0.01
CA VAL A 140 -6.51 -32.56 0.58
C VAL A 140 -7.46 -32.06 1.66
N HIS A 141 -8.74 -32.45 1.65
CA HIS A 141 -9.74 -31.99 2.62
C HIS A 141 -9.31 -32.15 4.09
N GLY A 142 -8.56 -33.22 4.42
CA GLY A 142 -8.04 -33.49 5.76
C GLY A 142 -6.74 -32.76 6.10
N ASP A 143 -6.10 -32.11 5.12
CA ASP A 143 -4.86 -31.36 5.28
C ASP A 143 -5.06 -29.84 5.21
N VAL A 144 -6.19 -29.34 4.67
CA VAL A 144 -6.49 -27.89 4.55
C VAL A 144 -6.47 -27.16 5.90
N PHE A 145 -7.07 -27.76 6.92
CA PHE A 145 -7.21 -27.13 8.24
C PHE A 145 -6.08 -27.51 9.21
N ARG A 146 -5.04 -28.19 8.72
CA ARG A 146 -3.88 -28.53 9.55
C ARG A 146 -3.12 -27.23 9.90
N PRO A 147 -2.64 -27.09 11.15
CA PRO A 147 -1.77 -25.97 11.48
C PRO A 147 -0.49 -26.03 10.63
N PRO A 148 -0.10 -24.92 9.98
CA PRO A 148 1.12 -24.89 9.19
C PRO A 148 2.35 -24.88 10.11
N ASN A 149 3.49 -25.37 9.61
CA ASN A 149 4.75 -25.44 10.37
C ASN A 149 5.15 -24.06 10.97
N TRP A 150 4.82 -22.97 10.27
CA TRP A 150 5.15 -21.59 10.66
C TRP A 150 3.87 -20.82 11.06
N GLY A 151 2.95 -21.47 11.76
CA GLY A 151 1.64 -20.90 12.14
C GLY A 151 1.68 -19.59 12.91
N MET A 152 2.74 -19.34 13.69
CA MET A 152 2.95 -18.06 14.39
C MET A 152 3.26 -16.91 13.43
N LEU A 153 4.11 -17.12 12.44
CA LEU A 153 4.47 -16.07 11.49
C LEU A 153 3.30 -15.83 10.52
N PHE A 154 2.59 -16.89 10.12
CA PHE A 154 1.40 -16.78 9.30
C PHE A 154 0.29 -15.97 10.01
N SER A 155 -0.03 -16.27 11.27
CA SER A 155 -1.03 -15.51 12.03
C SER A 155 -0.66 -14.04 12.17
N VAL A 156 0.62 -13.73 12.33
CA VAL A 156 1.16 -12.36 12.38
C VAL A 156 0.93 -11.62 11.05
N VAL A 157 1.32 -12.23 9.93
CA VAL A 157 1.17 -11.63 8.59
C VAL A 157 -0.31 -11.39 8.25
N VAL A 158 -1.19 -12.35 8.56
CA VAL A 158 -2.63 -12.18 8.32
C VAL A 158 -3.21 -11.06 9.19
N GLY A 159 -2.81 -10.95 10.46
CA GLY A 159 -3.21 -9.84 11.34
C GLY A 159 -2.85 -8.47 10.76
N SER A 160 -1.59 -8.31 10.35
CA SER A 160 -1.12 -7.08 9.69
C SER A 160 -1.86 -6.80 8.37
N GLY A 161 -2.17 -7.84 7.59
CA GLY A 161 -2.96 -7.71 6.36
C GLY A 161 -4.37 -7.17 6.61
N VAL A 162 -5.07 -7.68 7.64
CA VAL A 162 -6.40 -7.19 8.05
C VAL A 162 -6.32 -5.72 8.47
N GLN A 163 -5.27 -5.32 9.19
CA GLN A 163 -5.06 -3.94 9.62
C GLN A 163 -4.88 -2.99 8.42
N ILE A 164 -4.02 -3.36 7.46
CA ILE A 164 -3.77 -2.55 6.26
C ILE A 164 -5.04 -2.46 5.40
N PHE A 165 -5.76 -3.58 5.23
CA PHE A 165 -6.99 -3.60 4.46
C PHE A 165 -8.06 -2.68 5.09
N GLN A 166 -8.27 -2.76 6.40
CA GLN A 166 -9.22 -1.91 7.10
C GLN A 166 -8.80 -0.43 7.06
N MET A 167 -7.51 -0.15 7.24
CA MET A 167 -6.96 1.21 7.11
C MET A 167 -7.24 1.78 5.73
N LEU A 168 -7.02 1.01 4.66
CA LEU A 168 -7.27 1.42 3.28
C LEU A 168 -8.76 1.72 3.06
N LEU A 169 -9.65 0.85 3.54
CA LEU A 169 -11.10 1.07 3.43
C LEU A 169 -11.56 2.33 4.17
N VAL A 170 -11.12 2.54 5.41
CA VAL A 170 -11.50 3.71 6.22
C VAL A 170 -10.93 5.00 5.62
N THR A 171 -9.67 4.98 5.18
CA THR A 171 -9.03 6.15 4.55
C THR A 171 -9.72 6.49 3.23
N LEU A 172 -10.06 5.49 2.42
CA LEU A 172 -10.81 5.66 1.17
C LEU A 172 -12.19 6.27 1.43
N PHE A 173 -12.91 5.79 2.45
CA PHE A 173 -14.21 6.33 2.84
C PHE A 173 -14.13 7.83 3.19
N PHE A 174 -13.17 8.23 4.02
CA PHE A 174 -12.98 9.66 4.36
C PHE A 174 -12.48 10.51 3.18
N ALA A 175 -11.71 9.92 2.27
CA ALA A 175 -11.30 10.57 1.03
C ALA A 175 -12.51 10.81 0.10
N CYS A 176 -13.40 9.83 -0.06
CA CYS A 176 -14.62 9.95 -0.87
C CYS A 176 -15.61 11.00 -0.34
N LEU A 177 -15.66 11.23 0.98
CA LEU A 177 -16.46 12.30 1.59
C LEU A 177 -15.86 13.70 1.41
N GLY A 178 -14.65 13.81 0.84
CA GLY A 178 -13.99 15.10 0.60
C GLY A 178 -13.37 15.74 1.85
N PHE A 179 -13.35 15.05 3.00
CA PHE A 179 -12.70 15.56 4.22
C PHE A 179 -11.17 15.66 4.10
N LEU A 180 -10.57 14.88 3.20
CA LEU A 180 -9.15 14.90 2.88
C LEU A 180 -8.91 15.67 1.58
N SER A 181 -8.91 17.01 1.64
CA SER A 181 -8.60 17.83 0.48
C SER A 181 -7.12 17.68 0.09
N PRO A 182 -6.79 17.47 -1.21
CA PRO A 182 -5.42 17.46 -1.72
C PRO A 182 -4.63 18.75 -1.41
N ALA A 183 -5.32 19.83 -1.06
CA ALA A 183 -4.72 21.11 -0.70
C ALA A 183 -3.91 21.05 0.61
N ASN A 184 -4.23 20.12 1.53
CA ASN A 184 -3.45 19.93 2.76
C ASN A 184 -2.35 18.88 2.53
N ARG A 185 -1.15 19.36 2.16
CA ARG A 185 0.01 18.49 1.89
C ARG A 185 0.27 17.57 3.08
N GLY A 186 0.27 16.26 2.84
CA GLY A 186 0.54 15.24 3.86
C GLY A 186 -0.64 14.90 4.78
N ALA A 187 -1.81 15.55 4.64
CA ALA A 187 -3.00 15.20 5.43
C ALA A 187 -3.48 13.77 5.20
N LEU A 188 -3.41 13.30 3.95
CA LEU A 188 -3.77 11.92 3.62
C LEU A 188 -2.82 10.92 4.31
N MET A 189 -1.51 11.13 4.24
CA MET A 189 -0.54 10.23 4.90
C MET A 189 -0.69 10.26 6.42
N THR A 190 -0.84 11.43 7.03
CA THR A 190 -0.99 11.56 8.48
C THR A 190 -2.30 10.93 8.97
N CYS A 191 -3.41 11.12 8.24
CA CYS A 191 -4.67 10.45 8.52
C CYS A 191 -4.55 8.94 8.39
N ALA A 192 -3.94 8.44 7.31
CA ALA A 192 -3.71 7.01 7.12
C ALA A 192 -2.87 6.40 8.25
N LEU A 193 -1.80 7.09 8.69
CA LEU A 193 -0.97 6.66 9.83
C LEU A 193 -1.75 6.66 11.15
N ALA A 194 -2.58 7.67 11.39
CA ALA A 194 -3.42 7.74 12.58
C ALA A 194 -4.46 6.61 12.60
N VAL A 195 -5.16 6.40 11.47
CA VAL A 195 -6.13 5.31 11.31
C VAL A 195 -5.43 3.96 11.46
N PHE A 196 -4.25 3.78 10.89
CA PHE A 196 -3.44 2.56 11.06
C PHE A 196 -3.13 2.29 12.53
N ALA A 197 -2.66 3.30 13.28
CA ALA A 197 -2.36 3.17 14.70
C ALA A 197 -3.61 2.82 15.53
N CYS A 198 -4.74 3.46 15.24
CA CYS A 198 -6.03 3.20 15.90
C CYS A 198 -6.62 1.82 15.56
N LEU A 199 -6.26 1.23 14.42
CA LEU A 199 -6.66 -0.10 14.01
C LEU A 199 -5.72 -1.20 14.51
N GLY A 200 -4.78 -0.90 15.43
CA GLY A 200 -3.92 -1.92 16.04
C GLY A 200 -4.69 -3.08 16.69
N ALA A 201 -5.86 -2.79 17.27
CA ALA A 201 -6.71 -3.80 17.90
C ALA A 201 -7.28 -4.84 16.91
N SER A 202 -7.63 -4.45 15.68
CA SER A 202 -8.13 -5.40 14.68
C SER A 202 -7.03 -6.37 14.24
N SER A 203 -5.79 -5.88 14.12
CA SER A 203 -4.59 -6.68 13.85
C SER A 203 -4.37 -7.76 14.91
N GLY A 204 -4.33 -7.35 16.18
CA GLY A 204 -4.15 -8.25 17.31
C GLY A 204 -5.28 -9.26 17.44
N TYR A 205 -6.52 -8.84 17.22
CA TYR A 205 -7.69 -9.73 17.25
C TYR A 205 -7.64 -10.80 16.16
N ALA A 206 -7.41 -10.42 14.90
CA ALA A 206 -7.35 -11.35 13.78
C ALA A 206 -6.18 -12.34 13.93
N SER A 207 -5.01 -11.83 14.30
CA SER A 207 -3.82 -12.66 14.54
C SER A 207 -4.04 -13.66 15.68
N ALA A 208 -4.60 -13.20 16.81
CA ALA A 208 -4.92 -14.04 17.95
C ALA A 208 -5.88 -15.18 17.61
N ARG A 209 -6.94 -14.89 16.85
CA ARG A 209 -7.95 -15.88 16.45
C ARG A 209 -7.34 -16.97 15.56
N ILE A 210 -6.51 -16.59 14.59
CA ILE A 210 -5.84 -17.54 13.70
C ILE A 210 -4.78 -18.35 14.45
N TYR A 211 -4.00 -17.72 15.33
CA TYR A 211 -3.00 -18.42 16.13
C TYR A 211 -3.63 -19.45 17.06
N LYS A 212 -4.75 -19.07 17.70
CA LYS A 212 -5.53 -19.99 18.55
C LYS A 212 -6.13 -21.13 17.72
N PHE A 213 -6.59 -20.85 16.50
CA PHE A 213 -7.08 -21.86 15.57
C PHE A 213 -6.04 -22.93 15.24
N PHE A 214 -4.78 -22.55 15.12
CA PHE A 214 -3.67 -23.49 14.92
C PHE A 214 -3.20 -24.22 16.19
N GLY A 215 -3.90 -24.08 17.32
CA GLY A 215 -3.51 -24.69 18.59
C GLY A 215 -2.38 -23.95 19.32
N GLY A 216 -2.09 -22.71 18.95
CA GLY A 216 -1.05 -21.89 19.58
C GLY A 216 -1.44 -21.42 20.99
N LEU A 217 -0.67 -21.80 22.00
CA LEU A 217 -0.89 -21.42 23.41
C LEU A 217 -0.14 -20.14 23.82
N ARG A 218 0.97 -19.81 23.14
CA ARG A 218 1.87 -18.69 23.47
C ARG A 218 1.35 -17.36 22.92
N TRP A 219 0.16 -16.96 23.37
CA TRP A 219 -0.52 -15.78 22.86
C TRP A 219 0.26 -14.48 23.06
N LYS A 220 0.96 -14.31 24.19
CA LYS A 220 1.77 -13.11 24.46
C LYS A 220 2.86 -12.91 23.40
N THR A 221 3.56 -13.98 23.02
CA THR A 221 4.59 -13.94 21.97
C THR A 221 3.98 -13.63 20.61
N ASN A 222 2.83 -14.23 20.29
CA ASN A 222 2.12 -13.92 19.05
C ASN A 222 1.83 -12.42 18.96
N VAL A 223 1.25 -11.83 20.01
CA VAL A 223 0.90 -10.39 20.03
C VAL A 223 2.11 -9.48 19.86
N ILE A 224 3.20 -9.77 20.58
CA ILE A 224 4.44 -8.97 20.45
C ILE A 224 4.96 -9.05 19.02
N LEU A 225 4.95 -10.23 18.41
CA LEU A 225 5.36 -10.39 17.01
C LEU A 225 4.39 -9.68 16.04
N THR A 226 3.08 -9.75 16.25
CA THR A 226 2.08 -9.07 15.41
C THR A 226 2.30 -7.57 15.42
N ALA A 227 2.55 -7.03 16.60
CA ALA A 227 2.68 -5.60 16.79
C ALA A 227 4.06 -5.05 16.39
N THR A 228 5.08 -5.92 16.22
CA THR A 228 6.45 -5.49 15.90
C THR A 228 6.95 -5.88 14.52
N VAL A 229 6.69 -7.09 14.00
CA VAL A 229 7.37 -7.60 12.79
C VAL A 229 7.13 -6.73 11.56
N CYS A 230 5.87 -6.45 11.22
CA CYS A 230 5.56 -5.65 10.03
C CYS A 230 5.91 -4.16 10.22
N PRO A 231 5.52 -3.49 11.34
CA PRO A 231 5.89 -2.10 11.55
C PRO A 231 7.41 -1.88 11.66
N ALA A 232 8.15 -2.77 12.33
CA ALA A 232 9.60 -2.64 12.47
C ALA A 232 10.32 -2.80 11.13
N LEU A 233 9.85 -3.71 10.25
CA LEU A 233 10.42 -3.86 8.91
C LEU A 233 10.25 -2.57 8.09
N VAL A 234 9.04 -2.01 8.07
CA VAL A 234 8.75 -0.76 7.35
C VAL A 234 9.52 0.42 7.96
N PHE A 235 9.54 0.52 9.29
CA PHE A 235 10.26 1.57 10.00
C PHE A 235 11.78 1.48 9.77
N SER A 236 12.34 0.27 9.70
CA SER A 236 13.76 0.07 9.39
C SER A 236 14.11 0.53 7.98
N MET A 237 13.27 0.20 6.98
CA MET A 237 13.48 0.70 5.61
C MET A 237 13.36 2.23 5.55
N PHE A 238 12.36 2.80 6.24
CA PHE A 238 12.21 4.24 6.38
C PHE A 238 13.45 4.89 7.01
N LEU A 239 14.00 4.33 8.09
CA LEU A 239 15.21 4.84 8.74
C LEU A 239 16.42 4.81 7.81
N ILE A 240 16.64 3.71 7.08
CA ILE A 240 17.75 3.59 6.13
C ILE A 240 17.64 4.67 5.04
N LEU A 241 16.45 4.84 4.48
CA LEU A 241 16.18 5.89 3.48
C LEU A 241 16.35 7.28 4.08
N ASN A 242 15.91 7.51 5.31
CA ASN A 242 16.00 8.82 5.95
C ASN A 242 17.45 9.19 6.29
N VAL A 243 18.28 8.22 6.70
CA VAL A 243 19.73 8.42 6.90
C VAL A 243 20.39 8.80 5.58
N ALA A 244 20.04 8.15 4.47
CA ALA A 244 20.56 8.52 3.15
C ALA A 244 20.16 9.96 2.76
N LEU A 245 18.92 10.39 3.07
CA LEU A 245 18.46 11.76 2.82
C LEU A 245 19.19 12.80 3.67
N TRP A 246 19.55 12.48 4.91
CA TRP A 246 20.38 13.36 5.74
C TRP A 246 21.80 13.51 5.21
N ILE A 247 22.41 12.44 4.71
CA ILE A 247 23.76 12.52 4.10
C ILE A 247 23.77 13.43 2.86
N LEU A 248 22.65 13.48 2.14
CA LEU A 248 22.47 14.31 0.94
C LEU A 248 21.93 15.72 1.23
N ASP A 249 21.84 16.14 2.51
CA ASP A 249 21.29 17.43 2.95
C ASP A 249 19.93 17.77 2.30
N SER A 250 19.09 16.76 2.09
CA SER A 250 17.81 16.92 1.42
C SER A 250 16.79 17.64 2.31
N ALA A 251 16.09 18.65 1.77
CA ALA A 251 14.98 19.31 2.45
C ALA A 251 13.77 18.38 2.72
N THR A 252 13.72 17.21 2.09
CA THR A 252 12.70 16.17 2.30
C THR A 252 13.07 15.22 3.46
N ALA A 253 14.28 15.36 4.04
CA ALA A 253 14.70 14.52 5.15
C ALA A 253 13.81 14.77 6.37
N THR A 254 13.33 13.68 6.97
CA THR A 254 12.41 13.73 8.09
C THR A 254 13.19 14.11 9.36
N PRO A 255 12.81 15.18 10.08
CA PRO A 255 13.57 15.65 11.23
C PRO A 255 13.49 14.66 12.40
N PHE A 256 14.54 14.60 13.23
CA PHE A 256 14.64 13.63 14.33
C PHE A 256 13.41 13.59 15.25
N GLY A 257 12.83 14.75 15.57
CA GLY A 257 11.63 14.83 16.41
C GLY A 257 10.43 14.04 15.86
N THR A 258 10.23 14.04 14.54
CA THR A 258 9.16 13.26 13.92
C THR A 258 9.42 11.76 13.93
N ILE A 259 10.68 11.33 13.86
CA ILE A 259 11.06 9.92 14.02
C ILE A 259 10.72 9.43 15.43
N VAL A 260 11.05 10.23 16.46
CA VAL A 260 10.72 9.95 17.85
C VAL A 260 9.20 9.93 18.06
N ALA A 261 8.46 10.86 17.45
CA ALA A 261 7.00 10.88 17.51
C ALA A 261 6.36 9.64 16.87
N LEU A 262 6.88 9.17 15.73
CA LEU A 262 6.40 7.94 15.08
C LEU A 262 6.70 6.70 15.94
N LEU A 263 7.87 6.63 16.56
CA LEU A 263 8.23 5.58 17.53
C LEU A 263 7.29 5.61 18.74
N ALA A 264 7.01 6.79 19.30
CA ALA A 264 6.09 6.95 20.41
C ALA A 264 4.65 6.53 20.02
N LEU A 265 4.18 6.91 18.84
CA LEU A 265 2.86 6.50 18.32
C LEU A 265 2.78 4.97 18.17
N TRP A 266 3.83 4.34 17.66
CA TRP A 266 3.91 2.88 17.53
C TRP A 266 3.90 2.18 18.90
N LEU A 267 4.78 2.59 19.83
CA LEU A 267 4.96 1.92 21.11
C LEU A 267 3.86 2.23 22.13
N CYS A 268 3.36 3.47 22.17
CA CYS A 268 2.41 3.93 23.18
C CYS A 268 0.94 3.76 22.77
N VAL A 269 0.64 3.69 21.47
CA VAL A 269 -0.74 3.56 20.98
C VAL A 269 -0.95 2.22 20.29
N SER A 270 -0.19 1.92 19.23
CA SER A 270 -0.42 0.72 18.42
C SER A 270 -0.15 -0.58 19.16
N LEU A 271 0.98 -0.69 19.88
CA LEU A 271 1.32 -1.87 20.69
C LEU A 271 0.23 -2.22 21.74
N PRO A 272 -0.20 -1.31 22.64
CA PRO A 272 -1.21 -1.65 23.64
C PRO A 272 -2.59 -1.94 23.01
N LEU A 273 -2.97 -1.25 21.94
CA LEU A 273 -4.20 -1.58 21.21
C LEU A 273 -4.15 -2.99 20.62
N CYS A 274 -3.02 -3.38 20.02
CA CYS A 274 -2.83 -4.73 19.50
C CYS A 274 -2.96 -5.78 20.62
N PHE A 275 -2.38 -5.49 21.79
CA PHE A 275 -2.52 -6.35 22.96
C PHE A 275 -3.99 -6.48 23.42
N LEU A 276 -4.72 -5.37 23.47
CA LEU A 276 -6.13 -5.36 23.83
C LEU A 276 -6.97 -6.20 22.84
N GLY A 277 -6.78 -5.99 21.55
CA GLY A 277 -7.48 -6.74 20.50
C GLY A 277 -7.21 -8.24 20.57
N ALA A 278 -5.95 -8.61 20.78
CA ALA A 278 -5.57 -10.00 20.92
C ALA A 278 -6.11 -10.65 22.19
N PHE A 279 -6.14 -9.93 23.32
CA PHE A 279 -6.75 -10.41 24.55
C PHE A 279 -8.22 -10.79 24.36
N PHE A 280 -9.00 -9.96 23.67
CA PHE A 280 -10.37 -10.31 23.29
C PHE A 280 -10.44 -11.44 22.26
N GLY A 281 -9.50 -11.49 21.32
CA GLY A 281 -9.40 -12.55 20.32
C GLY A 281 -9.19 -13.94 20.94
N PHE A 282 -8.25 -14.06 21.88
CA PHE A 282 -7.95 -15.33 22.55
C PHE A 282 -9.05 -15.83 23.47
N ARG A 283 -9.93 -14.94 23.98
CA ARG A 283 -11.08 -15.34 24.80
C ARG A 283 -12.21 -15.98 23.99
N LYS A 284 -12.28 -15.75 22.68
CA LYS A 284 -13.30 -16.36 21.83
C LYS A 284 -13.03 -17.84 21.58
N PRO A 285 -14.08 -18.66 21.35
CA PRO A 285 -13.91 -20.07 21.03
C PRO A 285 -13.10 -20.24 19.74
N VAL A 286 -12.46 -21.40 19.64
CA VAL A 286 -11.73 -21.82 18.44
C VAL A 286 -12.72 -21.98 17.29
N PHE A 287 -12.30 -21.71 16.05
CA PHE A 287 -13.14 -22.01 14.89
C PHE A 287 -13.32 -23.51 14.75
N GLU A 288 -14.55 -23.96 14.59
CA GLU A 288 -14.86 -25.36 14.33
C GLU A 288 -14.56 -25.68 12.87
N THR A 289 -13.81 -26.75 12.63
CA THR A 289 -13.53 -27.22 11.27
C THR A 289 -14.67 -28.11 10.80
N PRO A 290 -15.14 -27.96 9.56
CA PRO A 290 -16.22 -28.79 9.01
C PRO A 290 -15.81 -30.26 8.80
N VAL A 291 -14.51 -30.54 8.92
CA VAL A 291 -13.87 -31.82 8.62
C VAL A 291 -12.84 -32.13 9.70
N ARG A 292 -12.65 -33.43 10.01
CA ARG A 292 -11.54 -33.88 10.86
C ARG A 292 -10.22 -33.87 10.08
N THR A 293 -9.20 -33.25 10.67
CA THR A 293 -7.87 -33.18 10.07
C THR A 293 -7.07 -34.45 10.30
N ASN A 294 -6.21 -34.80 9.35
CA ASN A 294 -5.25 -35.88 9.51
C ASN A 294 -4.07 -35.41 10.39
N GLN A 295 -3.57 -36.29 11.26
CA GLN A 295 -2.46 -35.96 12.16
C GLN A 295 -1.09 -36.08 11.46
N ILE A 296 -0.93 -37.02 10.53
CA ILE A 296 0.34 -37.29 9.82
C ILE A 296 0.28 -36.67 8.43
N PRO A 297 1.27 -35.84 8.02
CA PRO A 297 1.28 -35.25 6.69
C PRO A 297 1.47 -36.36 5.66
N ARG A 298 0.71 -36.31 4.57
CA ARG A 298 0.87 -37.26 3.46
C ARG A 298 2.23 -37.06 2.79
N GLN A 299 2.79 -38.13 2.23
CA GLN A 299 3.98 -38.02 1.41
C GLN A 299 3.64 -37.28 0.11
N ILE A 300 4.32 -36.18 -0.15
CA ILE A 300 4.16 -35.41 -1.38
C ILE A 300 5.15 -35.98 -2.41
N PRO A 301 4.69 -36.38 -3.62
CA PRO A 301 5.59 -36.85 -4.65
C PRO A 301 6.58 -35.76 -5.06
N TYR A 302 7.76 -36.14 -5.57
CA TYR A 302 8.78 -35.19 -5.98
C TYR A 302 8.24 -34.22 -7.04
N GLN A 303 8.22 -32.94 -6.70
CA GLN A 303 7.79 -31.87 -7.59
C GLN A 303 8.93 -31.44 -8.51
N SER A 304 8.64 -31.27 -9.80
CA SER A 304 9.58 -30.65 -10.75
C SER A 304 9.90 -29.21 -10.33
N LEU A 305 11.04 -28.68 -10.78
CA LEU A 305 11.53 -27.35 -10.37
C LEU A 305 10.50 -26.23 -10.56
N TYR A 306 9.68 -26.32 -11.61
CA TYR A 306 8.66 -25.33 -11.95
C TYR A 306 7.41 -25.38 -11.06
N SER A 307 7.13 -26.53 -10.45
CA SER A 307 5.98 -26.72 -9.56
C SER A 307 6.26 -26.31 -8.11
N LYS A 308 7.52 -26.03 -7.77
CA LYS A 308 7.89 -25.54 -6.43
C LYS A 308 7.37 -24.12 -6.22
N PRO A 309 6.80 -23.79 -5.05
CA PRO A 309 6.12 -22.51 -4.80
C PRO A 309 7.04 -21.30 -4.96
N LEU A 310 8.31 -21.41 -4.58
CA LEU A 310 9.29 -20.32 -4.74
C LEU A 310 9.61 -20.06 -6.22
N THR A 311 9.85 -21.12 -7.01
CA THR A 311 10.11 -21.00 -8.44
C THR A 311 8.87 -20.47 -9.18
N ALA A 312 7.68 -20.96 -8.83
CA ALA A 312 6.42 -20.49 -9.38
C ALA A 312 6.16 -19.00 -9.06
N PHE A 313 6.53 -18.55 -7.84
CA PHE A 313 6.45 -17.14 -7.46
C PHE A 313 7.35 -16.26 -8.33
N PHE A 314 8.61 -16.64 -8.55
CA PHE A 314 9.52 -15.88 -9.41
C PHE A 314 9.10 -15.91 -10.88
N ILE A 315 8.70 -17.06 -11.41
CA ILE A 315 8.25 -17.19 -12.81
C ILE A 315 6.95 -16.43 -13.05
N GLY A 316 6.02 -16.46 -12.08
CA GLY A 316 4.77 -15.71 -12.14
C GLY A 316 4.99 -14.19 -12.10
N GLY A 317 5.98 -13.73 -11.33
CA GLY A 317 6.37 -12.31 -11.28
C GLY A 317 7.18 -11.83 -12.49
N LEU A 318 7.90 -12.75 -13.17
CA LEU A 318 8.72 -12.43 -14.34
C LEU A 318 7.93 -12.37 -15.66
N LEU A 319 6.62 -12.63 -15.63
CA LEU A 319 5.73 -12.50 -16.80
C LEU A 319 5.00 -11.15 -16.68
N PRO A 320 5.53 -10.06 -17.27
CA PRO A 320 4.79 -8.82 -17.37
C PRO A 320 3.61 -9.06 -18.31
N GLY A 321 2.45 -8.49 -17.99
CA GLY A 321 1.20 -8.81 -18.67
C GLY A 321 1.27 -8.77 -20.20
N GLN A 322 0.54 -9.71 -20.80
CA GLN A 322 -0.16 -9.67 -22.11
C GLN A 322 0.18 -10.84 -23.05
N HIS A 323 -0.89 -11.42 -23.59
CA HIS A 323 -1.01 -11.93 -24.96
C HIS A 323 0.17 -12.75 -25.52
N THR A 324 0.01 -14.08 -25.57
CA THR A 324 0.53 -15.05 -26.57
C THR A 324 1.01 -16.36 -25.94
N SER A 325 0.10 -17.18 -25.38
CA SER A 325 0.23 -18.65 -25.47
C SER A 325 -0.94 -19.38 -24.83
N HIS A 326 -2.11 -19.27 -25.46
CA HIS A 326 -3.28 -20.09 -25.14
C HIS A 326 -3.02 -21.60 -25.30
N ARG A 327 -1.95 -22.01 -26.02
CA ARG A 327 -1.53 -23.41 -26.14
C ARG A 327 -0.48 -23.85 -25.11
N LYS A 328 0.36 -22.95 -24.57
CA LYS A 328 1.32 -23.35 -23.53
C LYS A 328 0.69 -23.42 -22.14
N LEU A 329 -0.29 -22.57 -21.80
CA LEU A 329 -0.97 -22.62 -20.50
C LEU A 329 -1.81 -23.90 -20.30
N ILE A 330 -2.42 -24.43 -21.37
CA ILE A 330 -3.13 -25.73 -21.30
C ILE A 330 -2.13 -26.89 -21.07
N ASN A 331 -0.93 -26.81 -21.65
CA ASN A 331 0.11 -27.81 -21.41
C ASN A 331 0.77 -27.64 -20.03
N VAL A 332 0.91 -26.41 -19.52
CA VAL A 332 1.42 -26.14 -18.16
C VAL A 332 0.41 -26.56 -17.10
N CYS A 333 -0.89 -26.33 -17.29
CA CYS A 333 -1.91 -26.87 -16.39
C CYS A 333 -2.01 -28.42 -16.47
N LYS A 334 -1.82 -29.02 -17.66
CA LYS A 334 -1.64 -30.48 -17.78
C LYS A 334 -0.37 -31.01 -17.13
N LEU A 335 0.65 -30.17 -16.94
CA LEU A 335 1.90 -30.51 -16.22
C LEU A 335 1.79 -30.34 -14.70
N VAL A 336 0.78 -29.60 -14.21
CA VAL A 336 0.53 -29.38 -12.77
C VAL A 336 -0.50 -30.35 -12.20
N THR A 337 -1.30 -31.01 -13.04
CA THR A 337 -2.08 -32.19 -12.63
C THR A 337 -1.21 -33.43 -12.84
N PRO A 338 -0.75 -34.14 -11.80
CA PRO A 338 -0.16 -35.45 -12.01
C PRO A 338 -1.27 -36.37 -12.53
N THR A 339 -1.25 -36.69 -13.83
CA THR A 339 -1.84 -37.93 -14.30
C THR A 339 -1.06 -39.05 -13.63
N ILE A 340 -1.67 -39.66 -12.62
CA ILE A 340 -1.26 -40.96 -12.11
C ILE A 340 -1.52 -41.95 -13.25
N THR A 341 -0.54 -42.11 -14.14
CA THR A 341 -0.46 -43.27 -15.01
C THR A 341 0.26 -44.34 -14.20
N THR A 342 -0.52 -45.26 -13.63
CA THR A 342 -0.02 -46.55 -13.15
C THR A 342 0.47 -47.34 -14.36
N GLU A 343 1.79 -47.37 -14.60
CA GLU A 343 2.43 -48.53 -15.21
C GLU A 343 2.91 -49.43 -14.09
N GLN A 344 2.09 -50.43 -13.77
CA GLN A 344 2.43 -51.86 -13.80
C GLN A 344 1.17 -52.68 -13.57
#